data_AF-M0NH96-F1
#
_entry.id   AF-M0NH96-F1
#
_cell.length_a   1.000
_cell.length_b   1.000
_cell.length_c   1.000
_cell.angle_alpha   90.00
_cell.angle_beta   90.00
_cell.angle_gamma   90.00
#
_symmetry.space_group_name_H-M   'P 1'
#
loop_
_entity.id
_entity.type
_entity.pdbx_description
1 polymer ?
#
loop_
_entity_poly.entity_id
_entity_poly.type
_entity_poly.pdbx_seq_one_letter_code
_entity_poly.pdbx_strand_id
1 'polypeptide(L)'
;MSVIPKEWGELDSTAGLLYELGWLLLMFVVLGSLLVFQPFFFDVKITPIRLSGSIFLGVVLGVLLVVSTMSERARRFWEIHEYRFGALLVFSLLFQTVLRLVPTWTLLTGITVSIVTVPGRIAIYLQARTE
;
A
#
# COMPACT_ATOMS: atom_id res chain seq x y z
N MET A 1 -2.70 15.61 19.56
CA MET A 1 -2.74 15.99 18.14
C MET A 1 -3.14 14.77 17.33
N SER A 2 -4.06 14.89 16.37
CA SER A 2 -4.42 13.77 15.48
C SER A 2 -3.25 13.51 14.54
N VAL A 3 -2.76 12.27 14.48
CA VAL A 3 -1.69 11.85 13.56
C VAL A 3 -2.19 11.80 12.12
N ILE A 4 -3.50 11.62 11.92
CA ILE A 4 -4.16 11.61 10.62
C ILE A 4 -4.55 13.06 10.27
N PRO A 5 -4.10 13.62 9.14
CA PRO A 5 -4.56 14.92 8.66
C PRO A 5 -6.07 14.91 8.46
N LYS A 6 -6.75 16.00 8.83
CA LYS A 6 -8.20 16.12 8.63
C LYS A 6 -8.59 16.08 7.15
N GLU A 7 -7.72 16.63 6.32
CA GLU A 7 -7.84 16.72 4.85
C GLU A 7 -7.30 15.47 4.13
N TRP A 8 -6.97 14.39 4.85
CA TRP A 8 -6.40 13.18 4.23
C TRP A 8 -7.31 12.58 3.14
N GLY A 9 -8.62 12.77 3.26
CA GLY A 9 -9.57 12.34 2.24
C GLY A 9 -9.59 13.22 0.99
N GLU A 10 -8.98 14.41 1.00
CA GLU A 10 -8.97 15.38 -0.10
C GLU A 10 -7.83 15.07 -1.09
N LEU A 11 -8.11 15.19 -2.39
CA LEU A 11 -7.18 14.79 -3.45
C LEU A 11 -6.09 15.83 -3.70
N ASP A 12 -6.36 17.09 -3.38
CA ASP A 12 -5.51 18.27 -3.53
C ASP A 12 -4.76 18.66 -2.24
N SER A 13 -4.97 17.92 -1.13
CA SER A 13 -4.27 18.20 0.13
C SER A 13 -2.83 17.72 0.11
N THR A 14 -1.89 18.65 0.23
CA THR A 14 -0.45 18.35 0.37
C THR A 14 -0.17 17.52 1.62
N ALA A 15 -0.87 17.79 2.73
CA ALA A 15 -0.69 17.04 3.97
C ALA A 15 -1.19 15.59 3.85
N GLY A 16 -2.32 15.39 3.14
CA GLY A 16 -2.83 14.06 2.81
C GLY A 16 -1.86 13.25 1.95
N LEU A 17 -1.31 13.88 0.90
CA LEU A 17 -0.30 13.25 0.03
C LEU A 17 0.95 12.86 0.82
N LEU A 18 1.52 13.76 1.61
CA LEU A 18 2.74 13.48 2.38
C LEU A 18 2.52 12.38 3.42
N TYR A 19 1.34 12.35 4.04
CA TYR A 19 0.96 11.28 4.97
C TYR A 19 0.95 9.93 4.28
N GLU A 20 0.32 9.81 3.10
CA GLU A 20 0.29 8.56 2.35
C GLU A 20 1.65 8.15 1.82
N LEU A 21 2.43 9.08 1.28
CA LEU A 21 3.80 8.81 0.83
C LEU A 21 4.68 8.35 1.99
N GLY A 22 4.50 8.92 3.18
CA GLY A 22 5.17 8.48 4.41
C GLY A 22 4.82 7.03 4.76
N TRP A 23 3.54 6.65 4.66
CA TRP A 23 3.11 5.26 4.88
C TRP A 23 3.62 4.29 3.81
N LEU A 24 3.61 4.68 2.54
CA LEU A 24 4.16 3.87 1.45
C LEU A 24 5.67 3.67 1.61
N LEU A 25 6.39 4.73 2.00
CA LEU A 25 7.82 4.65 2.31
C LEU A 25 8.08 3.74 3.52
N LEU A 26 7.29 3.88 4.58
CA LEU A 26 7.41 3.02 5.76
C LEU A 26 7.16 1.55 5.40
N MET A 27 6.12 1.27 4.60
CA MET A 27 5.84 -0.08 4.10
C MET A 27 7.02 -0.62 3.28
N PHE A 28 7.57 0.18 2.37
CA PHE A 28 8.74 -0.21 1.59
C PHE A 28 9.93 -0.56 2.49
N VAL A 29 10.22 0.26 3.51
CA VAL A 29 11.31 0.02 4.46
C VAL A 29 11.07 -1.24 5.29
N VAL A 30 9.87 -1.43 5.82
CA VAL A 30 9.52 -2.60 6.63
C VAL A 30 9.61 -3.88 5.79
N LEU A 31 8.97 -3.92 4.63
CA LEU A 31 8.99 -5.11 3.75
C LEU A 31 10.40 -5.38 3.20
N GLY A 32 11.15 -4.34 2.83
CA GLY A 32 12.54 -4.45 2.42
C GLY A 32 13.43 -5.00 3.52
N SER A 33 13.24 -4.56 4.78
CA SER A 33 13.97 -5.09 5.92
C SER A 33 13.69 -6.58 6.15
N LEU A 34 12.43 -7.01 6.03
CA LEU A 34 12.05 -8.42 6.14
C LEU A 34 12.68 -9.26 5.04
N LEU A 35 12.78 -8.72 3.82
CA LEU A 35 13.40 -9.38 2.68
C LEU A 35 14.92 -9.52 2.83
N VAL A 36 15.60 -8.50 3.36
CA VAL A 36 17.06 -8.46 3.53
C VAL A 36 17.51 -9.28 4.73
N PHE A 37 16.89 -9.07 5.89
CA PHE A 37 17.34 -9.68 7.15
C PHE A 37 16.79 -11.09 7.35
N GLN A 38 15.71 -11.47 6.64
CA GLN A 38 15.08 -12.80 6.72
C GLN A 38 15.09 -13.37 8.14
N PRO A 39 14.41 -12.71 9.11
CA PRO A 39 14.39 -13.20 10.48
C PRO A 39 13.86 -14.65 10.48
N PHE A 40 14.26 -15.44 11.48
CA PHE A 40 14.17 -16.92 11.56
C PHE A 40 12.87 -17.61 11.07
N PHE A 41 11.78 -16.87 10.87
CA PHE A 41 10.49 -17.33 10.38
C PHE A 41 10.29 -17.23 8.85
N PHE A 42 11.22 -16.65 8.09
CA PHE A 42 11.06 -16.43 6.64
C PHE A 42 12.18 -17.08 5.81
N ASP A 43 11.84 -18.04 4.95
CA ASP A 43 12.73 -18.55 3.89
C ASP A 43 12.31 -17.94 2.55
N VAL A 44 13.07 -16.96 2.06
CA VAL A 44 12.75 -16.23 0.84
C VAL A 44 13.64 -16.70 -0.31
N LYS A 45 13.07 -17.52 -1.19
CA LYS A 45 13.72 -17.98 -2.42
C LYS A 45 13.26 -17.16 -3.61
N ILE A 46 14.14 -16.27 -4.07
CA ILE A 46 13.91 -15.45 -5.27
C ILE A 46 14.21 -16.31 -6.49
N THR A 47 13.16 -16.71 -7.21
CA THR A 47 13.27 -17.36 -8.52
C THR A 47 12.69 -16.43 -9.60
N PRO A 48 13.11 -16.54 -10.87
CA PRO A 48 12.62 -15.67 -11.94
C PRO A 48 11.08 -15.64 -12.04
N ILE A 49 10.43 -16.79 -11.88
CA ILE A 49 8.97 -16.94 -11.91
C ILE A 49 8.32 -16.20 -10.73
N ARG A 50 8.86 -16.33 -9.52
CA ARG A 50 8.33 -15.65 -8.33
C ARG A 50 8.52 -14.15 -8.44
N LEU A 51 9.66 -13.71 -8.97
CA LEU A 51 9.96 -12.30 -9.17
C LEU A 51 8.99 -11.67 -10.19
N SER A 52 8.90 -12.24 -11.40
CA SER A 52 8.03 -11.70 -12.45
C SER A 52 6.55 -11.73 -12.06
N GLY A 53 6.09 -12.82 -11.46
CA GLY A 53 4.72 -12.94 -10.99
C GLY A 53 4.39 -11.96 -9.86
N SER A 54 5.30 -11.76 -8.90
CA SER A 54 5.08 -10.82 -7.80
C SER A 54 5.06 -9.38 -8.28
N ILE A 55 5.92 -9.05 -9.25
CA ILE A 55 5.91 -7.73 -9.90
C ILE A 55 4.60 -7.52 -10.64
N PHE A 56 4.14 -8.48 -11.44
CA PHE A 56 2.88 -8.36 -12.17
C PHE A 56 1.69 -8.15 -11.23
N LEU A 57 1.57 -9.00 -10.20
CA LEU A 57 0.54 -8.84 -9.17
C LEU A 57 0.65 -7.49 -8.45
N GLY A 58 1.86 -7.05 -8.13
CA GLY A 58 2.09 -5.80 -7.43
C GLY A 58 1.74 -4.57 -8.26
N VAL A 59 2.00 -4.61 -9.57
CA VAL A 59 1.58 -3.56 -10.49
C VAL A 59 0.06 -3.50 -10.56
N VAL A 60 -0.61 -4.63 -10.76
CA VAL A 60 -2.08 -4.69 -10.84
C VAL A 60 -2.73 -4.16 -9.56
N LEU A 61 -2.26 -4.60 -8.39
CA LEU A 61 -2.76 -4.14 -7.09
C LEU A 61 -2.44 -2.67 -6.85
N GLY A 62 -1.23 -2.22 -7.20
CA GLY A 62 -0.82 -0.82 -7.06
C GLY A 62 -1.69 0.12 -7.90
N VAL A 63 -1.98 -0.25 -9.15
CA VAL A 63 -2.89 0.50 -10.03
C VAL A 63 -4.31 0.49 -9.49
N LEU A 64 -4.82 -0.65 -9.03
CA LEU A 64 -6.16 -0.74 -8.42
C LEU A 64 -6.29 0.16 -7.19
N LEU A 65 -5.26 0.22 -6.33
CA LEU A 65 -5.24 1.13 -5.19
C LEU A 65 -5.32 2.59 -5.64
N VAL A 66 -4.50 2.99 -6.62
CA VAL A 66 -4.53 4.35 -7.17
C VAL A 66 -5.91 4.68 -7.74
N VAL A 67 -6.48 3.83 -8.57
CA VAL A 67 -7.83 4.03 -9.15
C VAL A 67 -8.91 4.09 -8.06
N SER A 68 -8.79 3.26 -7.01
CA SER A 68 -9.76 3.26 -5.91
C SER A 68 -9.83 4.62 -5.21
N THR A 69 -8.71 5.34 -5.11
CA THR A 69 -8.71 6.67 -4.47
C THR A 69 -9.49 7.73 -5.24
N MET A 70 -9.71 7.53 -6.54
CA MET A 70 -10.54 8.41 -7.37
C MET A 70 -12.04 8.12 -7.20
N SER A 71 -12.41 6.97 -6.62
CA SER A 71 -13.81 6.61 -6.42
C SER A 71 -14.36 7.24 -5.14
N GLU A 72 -15.43 8.04 -5.25
CA GLU A 72 -16.14 8.59 -4.09
C GLU A 72 -16.66 7.49 -3.15
N ARG A 73 -17.08 6.33 -3.68
CA ARG A 73 -17.57 5.22 -2.87
C ARG A 73 -16.47 4.64 -1.98
N ALA A 74 -15.27 4.51 -2.53
CA ALA A 74 -14.11 4.04 -1.77
C ALA A 74 -13.70 5.10 -0.73
N ARG A 75 -13.66 6.39 -1.09
CA ARG A 75 -13.35 7.48 -0.14
C ARG A 75 -14.33 7.49 1.04
N ARG A 76 -15.65 7.46 0.79
CA ARG A 76 -16.67 7.41 1.85
C ARG A 76 -16.54 6.17 2.74
N PHE A 77 -16.17 5.02 2.17
CA PHE A 77 -15.92 3.81 2.98
C PHE A 77 -14.77 4.01 3.97
N TRP A 78 -13.71 4.73 3.58
CA TRP A 78 -12.54 5.00 4.41
C TRP A 78 -12.72 6.16 5.40
N GLU A 79 -13.69 7.05 5.17
CA GLU A 79 -14.08 8.13 6.10
C GLU A 79 -14.76 7.58 7.36
N ILE A 80 -15.56 6.51 7.22
CA ILE A 80 -16.30 5.91 8.33
C ILE A 80 -15.32 5.10 9.20
N HIS A 81 -15.13 5.55 10.44
CA HIS A 81 -14.14 4.98 11.35
C HIS A 81 -14.31 3.47 11.59
N GLU A 82 -15.55 3.01 11.78
CA GLU A 82 -15.87 1.61 12.06
C GLU A 82 -15.50 0.69 10.89
N TYR A 83 -15.85 1.10 9.66
CA TYR A 83 -15.50 0.37 8.45
C TYR A 83 -14.00 0.38 8.18
N ARG A 84 -13.35 1.53 8.36
CA ARG A 84 -11.89 1.63 8.25
C ARG A 84 -11.20 0.71 9.24
N PHE A 85 -11.60 0.72 10.51
CA PHE A 85 -11.00 -0.12 11.54
C PHE A 85 -11.21 -1.60 11.24
N GLY A 86 -12.44 -2.02 10.93
CA GLY A 86 -12.75 -3.40 10.58
C GLY A 86 -11.99 -3.88 9.33
N ALA A 87 -11.92 -3.06 8.29
CA ALA A 87 -11.19 -3.36 7.07
C ALA A 87 -9.68 -3.50 7.32
N LEU A 88 -9.06 -2.57 8.08
CA LEU A 88 -7.65 -2.65 8.43
C LEU A 88 -7.34 -3.85 9.33
N LEU A 89 -8.23 -4.18 10.26
CA LEU A 89 -8.08 -5.35 11.11
C LEU A 89 -8.09 -6.63 10.27
N VAL A 90 -9.11 -6.82 9.43
CA VAL A 90 -9.23 -7.97 8.53
C VAL A 90 -8.04 -8.04 7.58
N PHE A 91 -7.65 -6.91 6.98
CA PHE A 91 -6.47 -6.82 6.14
C PHE A 91 -5.20 -7.22 6.88
N SER A 92 -5.00 -6.77 8.12
CA SER A 92 -3.82 -7.10 8.92
C SER A 92 -3.73 -8.59 9.26
N LEU A 93 -4.86 -9.24 9.57
CA LEU A 93 -4.94 -10.67 9.86
C LEU A 93 -4.69 -11.51 8.61
N LEU A 94 -5.31 -11.14 7.49
CA LEU A 94 -5.08 -11.77 6.19
C LEU A 94 -3.64 -11.60 5.75
N PHE A 95 -3.09 -10.39 5.86
CA PHE A 95 -1.72 -10.08 5.47
C PHE A 95 -0.72 -10.94 6.24
N GLN A 96 -0.85 -11.04 7.57
CA GLN A 96 -0.01 -11.91 8.39
C GLN A 96 -0.12 -13.39 7.98
N THR A 97 -1.34 -13.84 7.68
CA THR A 97 -1.58 -15.23 7.25
C THR A 97 -0.91 -15.52 5.91
N VAL A 98 -1.10 -14.65 4.92
CA VAL A 98 -0.53 -14.79 3.57
C VAL A 98 0.99 -14.66 3.62
N LEU A 99 1.52 -13.73 4.42
CA LEU A 99 2.96 -13.55 4.63
C LEU A 99 3.61 -14.82 5.19
N ARG A 100 2.90 -15.56 6.05
CA ARG A 100 3.39 -16.84 6.59
C ARG A 100 3.32 -17.98 5.55
N LEU A 101 2.31 -17.99 4.69
CA LEU A 101 2.12 -19.04 3.68
C LEU A 101 3.03 -18.88 2.48
N VAL A 102 3.18 -17.65 1.97
CA VAL A 102 3.87 -17.37 0.71
C VAL A 102 4.76 -16.12 0.83
N PRO A 103 5.75 -16.12 1.75
CA PRO A 103 6.49 -14.92 2.15
C PRO A 103 7.17 -14.21 0.99
N THR A 104 7.79 -14.96 0.08
CA THR A 104 8.45 -14.38 -1.10
C THR A 104 7.50 -13.56 -1.96
N TRP A 105 6.31 -14.09 -2.24
CA TRP A 105 5.34 -13.41 -3.09
C TRP A 105 4.79 -12.18 -2.39
N THR A 106 4.42 -12.31 -1.12
CA THR A 106 3.85 -11.22 -0.33
C THR A 106 4.80 -10.03 -0.19
N LEU A 107 6.08 -10.31 0.13
CA LEU A 107 7.09 -9.25 0.28
C LEU A 107 7.36 -8.54 -1.04
N LEU A 108 7.61 -9.30 -2.11
CA LEU A 108 7.91 -8.72 -3.42
C LEU A 108 6.72 -7.95 -3.99
N THR A 109 5.51 -8.52 -3.91
CA THR A 109 4.28 -7.84 -4.33
C THR A 109 4.05 -6.57 -3.52
N GLY A 110 4.20 -6.60 -2.18
CA GLY A 110 4.01 -5.41 -1.34
C GLY A 110 5.03 -4.29 -1.63
N ILE A 111 6.28 -4.66 -1.89
CA ILE A 111 7.31 -3.71 -2.34
C ILE A 111 6.92 -3.10 -3.70
N THR A 112 6.51 -3.92 -4.66
CA THR A 112 6.09 -3.43 -5.98
C THR A 112 4.87 -2.53 -5.89
N VAL A 113 3.85 -2.90 -5.10
CA VAL A 113 2.68 -2.04 -4.83
C VAL A 113 3.15 -0.68 -4.31
N SER A 114 4.01 -0.67 -3.31
CA SER A 114 4.51 0.57 -2.70
C SER A 114 5.18 1.48 -3.74
N ILE A 115 6.03 0.91 -4.61
CA ILE A 115 6.73 1.66 -5.66
C ILE A 115 5.74 2.19 -6.72
N VAL A 116 4.77 1.37 -7.15
CA VAL A 116 3.82 1.72 -8.22
C VAL A 116 2.80 2.74 -7.76
N THR A 117 2.38 2.69 -6.50
CA THR A 117 1.37 3.60 -5.96
C THR A 117 1.91 5.02 -5.77
N VAL A 118 3.21 5.19 -5.47
CA VAL A 118 3.85 6.51 -5.31
C VAL A 118 3.62 7.44 -6.52
N PRO A 119 4.04 7.11 -7.75
CA PRO A 119 3.84 7.99 -8.91
C PRO A 119 2.35 8.19 -9.21
N GLY A 120 1.51 7.17 -9.01
CA GLY A 120 0.07 7.27 -9.23
C GLY A 120 -0.60 8.30 -8.31
N ARG A 121 -0.24 8.32 -7.02
CA ARG A 121 -0.77 9.30 -6.06
C ARG A 121 -0.26 10.71 -6.33
N ILE A 122 1.01 10.86 -6.74
CA ILE A 122 1.57 12.15 -7.16
C ILE A 122 0.82 12.68 -8.39
N ALA A 123 0.54 11.82 -9.38
CA ALA A 123 -0.19 12.20 -10.59
C ALA A 123 -1.62 12.68 -10.27
N ILE A 124 -2.34 11.96 -9.40
CA ILE A 124 -3.69 12.36 -8.96
C ILE A 124 -3.65 13.71 -8.23
N TYR A 125 -2.69 13.91 -7.34
CA TYR A 125 -2.53 15.18 -6.63
C TYR A 125 -2.26 16.35 -7.59
N LEU A 126 -1.39 16.16 -8.58
CA LEU A 126 -1.10 17.17 -9.58
C LEU A 126 -2.35 17.49 -10.41
N GLN A 127 -3.10 16.46 -10.82
CA GLN A 127 -4.36 16.64 -11.56
C GLN A 127 -5.38 17.43 -10.74
N ALA A 128 -5.61 17.05 -9.48
CA ALA A 128 -6.58 17.70 -8.59
C ALA A 128 -6.22 19.16 -8.27
N ARG A 129 -4.94 19.54 -8.35
CA ARG A 129 -4.47 20.91 -8.13
C ARG A 129 -4.57 21.80 -9.37
N THR A 130 -4.63 21.21 -10.56
CA THR A 130 -4.78 21.92 -11.83
C THR A 130 -6.23 22.14 -12.27
N GLU A 131 -7.17 21.35 -11.74
CA GLU A 131 -8.62 21.54 -11.91
C GLU A 131 -9.16 22.59 -10.93
#